data_AF-A0A739TII4-F1
#
_entry.id   AF-A0A739TII4-F1
#
_cell.length_a   1.000
_cell.length_b   1.000
_cell.length_c   1.000
_cell.angle_alpha   90.00
_cell.angle_beta   90.00
_cell.angle_gamma   90.00
#
_symmetry.space_group_name_H-M   'P 1'
#
loop_
_entity.id
_entity.type
_entity.pdbx_description
1 polymer ?
#
loop_
_entity_poly.entity_id
_entity_poly.type
_entity_poly.pdbx_seq_one_letter_code
_entity_poly.pdbx_strand_id
1 'polypeptide(L)'
;MRLYVHRIAWLMVYNDWPTDVIDHINGDRSDNRIANLRVVTNTQNSWNSKMRKNNSSGVKGVTFNSAANKWVGRIRVNGKRIHVGCFDDIEEARKAMENARIKYHGEFSSMG
;
A
#
# COMPACT_ATOMS: atom_id res chain seq x y z
N MET A 1 -1.09 -23.14 17.09
CA MET A 1 -0.17 -21.99 16.97
C MET A 1 0.26 -21.86 15.51
N ARG A 2 0.04 -20.70 14.85
CA ARG A 2 0.44 -20.49 13.44
C ARG A 2 1.73 -19.69 13.41
N LEU A 3 2.81 -20.29 12.91
CA LEU A 3 4.10 -19.63 12.71
C LEU A 3 4.25 -19.19 11.25
N TYR A 4 4.83 -18.02 11.03
CA TYR A 4 5.10 -17.50 9.69
C TYR A 4 6.60 -17.55 9.40
N VAL A 5 6.98 -18.05 8.23
CA VAL A 5 8.38 -18.26 7.82
C VAL A 5 9.20 -16.97 7.92
N HIS A 6 8.67 -15.83 7.47
CA HIS A 6 9.34 -14.53 7.58
C HIS A 6 9.61 -14.10 9.03
N ARG A 7 8.76 -14.47 10.01
CA ARG A 7 9.00 -14.16 11.44
C ARG A 7 10.11 -15.04 12.01
N ILE A 8 10.21 -16.30 11.56
CA ILE A 8 11.29 -17.20 11.94
C ILE A 8 12.61 -16.70 11.35
N ALA A 9 12.62 -16.33 10.06
CA ALA A 9 13.81 -15.76 9.41
C ALA A 9 14.31 -14.53 10.18
N TRP A 10 13.40 -13.62 10.56
CA TRP A 10 13.73 -12.45 11.38
C TRP A 10 14.37 -12.83 12.71
N LEU A 11 13.75 -13.74 13.46
CA LEU A 11 14.26 -14.22 14.74
C LEU A 11 15.67 -14.84 14.59
N MET A 12 15.90 -15.64 13.55
CA MET A 12 17.20 -16.29 13.35
C MET A 12 18.34 -15.30 13.09
N VAL A 13 18.05 -14.16 12.46
CA VAL A 13 19.08 -13.18 12.09
C VAL A 13 19.28 -12.11 13.16
N TYR A 14 18.20 -11.62 13.76
CA TYR A 14 18.27 -10.55 14.75
C TYR A 14 18.24 -11.04 16.20
N ASN A 15 18.01 -12.33 16.42
CA ASN A 15 17.85 -12.95 17.74
C ASN A 15 16.79 -12.25 18.62
N ASP A 16 15.80 -11.64 17.97
CA ASP A 16 14.68 -10.95 18.61
C ASP A 16 13.42 -11.09 17.75
N TRP A 17 12.25 -10.92 18.36
CA TRP A 17 10.98 -10.93 17.66
C TRP A 17 10.68 -9.56 17.05
N PRO A 18 10.08 -9.49 15.86
CA PRO A 18 9.67 -8.21 15.28
C PRO A 18 8.60 -7.58 16.15
N THR A 19 8.78 -6.29 16.47
CA THR A 19 7.88 -5.49 17.32
C THR A 19 6.49 -5.33 16.71
N ASP A 20 6.43 -5.21 15.38
CA ASP A 20 5.19 -5.02 14.62
C ASP A 20 5.02 -6.10 13.51
N VAL A 21 4.42 -5.71 12.39
CA VAL A 21 4.16 -6.57 11.23
C VAL A 21 5.39 -6.57 10.33
N ILE A 22 5.74 -7.73 9.78
CA ILE A 22 6.75 -7.81 8.72
C ILE A 22 6.04 -7.69 7.37
N ASP A 23 6.49 -6.73 6.57
CA ASP A 23 6.10 -6.52 5.18
C ASP A 23 7.21 -6.99 4.24
N HIS A 24 6.79 -7.47 3.06
CA HIS A 24 7.68 -7.89 1.98
C HIS A 24 7.86 -6.71 1.05
N ILE A 25 9.08 -6.18 0.93
CA ILE A 25 9.38 -4.97 0.16
C ILE A 25 8.93 -5.11 -1.30
N ASN A 26 9.15 -6.29 -1.90
CA ASN A 26 8.71 -6.61 -3.26
C ASN A 26 7.26 -7.11 -3.38
N GLY A 27 6.53 -7.23 -2.26
CA GLY A 27 5.17 -7.77 -2.23
C GLY A 27 5.05 -9.29 -2.41
N ASP A 28 6.16 -10.00 -2.63
CA ASP A 28 6.20 -11.47 -2.76
C ASP A 28 6.39 -12.13 -1.38
N ARG A 29 5.31 -12.78 -0.91
CA ARG A 29 5.28 -13.47 0.38
C ARG A 29 6.16 -14.72 0.44
N SER A 30 6.61 -15.23 -0.71
CA SER A 30 7.50 -16.39 -0.79
C SER A 30 8.98 -16.01 -0.63
N ASP A 31 9.32 -14.75 -0.89
CA ASP A 31 10.68 -14.22 -0.76
C ASP A 31 10.97 -13.76 0.67
N ASN A 32 11.45 -14.70 1.49
CA ASN A 32 11.72 -14.47 2.92
C ASN A 32 13.17 -14.05 3.21
N ARG A 33 13.93 -13.58 2.20
CA ARG A 33 15.28 -13.03 2.43
C ARG A 33 15.19 -11.81 3.34
N ILE A 34 16.06 -11.70 4.35
CA ILE A 34 16.03 -10.57 5.30
C ILE A 34 16.09 -9.21 4.59
N ALA A 35 16.88 -9.09 3.52
CA ALA A 35 16.96 -7.87 2.72
C ALA A 35 15.63 -7.47 2.03
N ASN A 36 14.67 -8.40 1.91
CA ASN A 36 13.33 -8.17 1.36
C ASN A 36 12.26 -7.98 2.46
N LEU A 37 12.64 -8.05 3.74
CA LEU A 37 11.71 -7.92 4.87
C LEU A 37 11.93 -6.57 5.57
N ARG A 38 10.84 -5.94 5.99
CA ARG A 38 10.88 -4.74 6.84
C ARG A 38 9.79 -4.78 7.91
N VAL A 39 10.08 -4.20 9.07
CA VAL A 39 9.06 -3.99 10.11
C VAL A 39 8.25 -2.75 9.75
N VAL A 40 6.93 -2.90 9.75
CA VAL A 40 5.97 -1.84 9.45
C VAL A 40 4.83 -1.86 10.45
N THR A 41 4.23 -0.69 10.66
CA THR A 41 2.96 -0.59 11.37
C THR A 41 1.83 -1.22 10.56
N ASN A 42 0.74 -1.61 11.24
CA ASN A 42 -0.48 -2.06 10.56
C ASN A 42 -1.00 -1.06 9.50
N THR A 43 -0.85 0.25 9.77
CA THR A 43 -1.25 1.31 8.84
C THR A 43 -0.41 1.30 7.58
N GLN A 44 0.92 1.22 7.70
CA GLN A 44 1.84 1.14 6.57
C GLN A 44 1.63 -0.14 5.76
N ASN A 45 1.48 -1.30 6.42
CA ASN A 45 1.15 -2.56 5.73
C ASN A 45 -0.16 -2.45 4.93
N SER A 46 -1.16 -1.75 5.47
CA SER A 46 -2.45 -1.55 4.79
C SER A 46 -2.32 -0.71 3.51
N TRP A 47 -1.31 0.15 3.39
CA TRP A 47 -1.05 0.92 2.18
C TRP A 47 -0.72 0.01 0.99
N ASN A 48 -0.08 -1.13 1.24
CA ASN A 48 0.29 -2.14 0.25
C ASN A 48 -0.75 -3.26 0.10
N SER A 49 -1.94 -3.07 0.69
CA SER A 49 -3.03 -4.04 0.52
C SER A 49 -3.44 -4.16 -0.95
N LYS A 50 -3.73 -5.40 -1.39
CA LYS A 50 -4.24 -5.66 -2.74
C LYS A 50 -5.48 -4.82 -3.02
N MET A 51 -5.62 -4.41 -4.28
CA MET A 51 -6.83 -3.75 -4.76
C MET A 51 -8.05 -4.64 -4.50
N ARG A 52 -9.14 -4.04 -4.04
CA ARG A 52 -10.38 -4.77 -3.78
C ARG A 52 -10.98 -5.26 -5.10
N LYS A 53 -11.56 -6.46 -5.10
CA LYS A 53 -12.19 -7.07 -6.28
C LYS A 53 -13.34 -6.24 -6.87
N ASN A 54 -13.98 -5.39 -6.07
CA ASN A 54 -15.07 -4.51 -6.48
C ASN A 54 -14.59 -3.10 -6.86
N ASN A 55 -13.28 -2.89 -7.04
CA ASN A 55 -12.77 -1.65 -7.60
C ASN A 55 -13.04 -1.64 -9.11
N SER A 56 -13.92 -0.75 -9.55
CA SER A 56 -14.30 -0.61 -10.96
C SER A 56 -13.40 0.34 -11.76
N SER A 57 -12.53 1.11 -11.11
CA SER A 57 -11.63 2.04 -11.78
C SER A 57 -10.33 1.38 -12.24
N GLY A 58 -9.99 0.19 -11.75
CA GLY A 58 -8.68 -0.41 -11.98
C GLY A 58 -7.53 0.37 -11.32
N VAL A 59 -7.84 1.39 -10.50
CA VAL A 59 -6.83 2.23 -9.84
C VAL A 59 -7.20 2.41 -8.36
N LYS A 60 -6.32 1.96 -7.47
CA LYS A 60 -6.54 2.02 -6.01
C LYS A 60 -6.69 3.47 -5.55
N GLY A 61 -7.82 3.80 -4.90
CA GLY A 61 -8.09 5.14 -4.38
C GLY A 61 -8.71 6.09 -5.42
N VAL A 62 -8.99 5.63 -6.63
CA VAL A 62 -9.74 6.38 -7.64
C VAL A 62 -11.16 5.85 -7.74
N THR A 63 -12.15 6.74 -7.81
CA THR A 63 -13.56 6.41 -7.99
C THR A 63 -14.18 7.32 -9.03
N PHE A 64 -15.04 6.80 -9.91
CA PHE A 64 -15.79 7.63 -10.84
C PHE A 64 -16.97 8.31 -10.12
N ASN A 65 -17.12 9.62 -10.29
CA ASN A 65 -18.27 10.39 -9.85
C ASN A 65 -19.15 10.69 -11.06
N SER A 66 -20.27 9.97 -11.19
CA SER A 66 -21.20 10.10 -12.31
C SER A 66 -21.89 11.47 -12.36
N ALA A 67 -22.20 12.07 -11.21
CA ALA A 67 -22.87 13.37 -11.14
C ALA A 67 -21.99 14.52 -11.67
N ALA A 68 -20.67 14.41 -11.46
CA ALA A 68 -19.70 15.39 -11.94
C ALA A 68 -19.00 14.96 -13.24
N ASN A 69 -19.29 13.77 -13.75
CA ASN A 69 -18.60 13.11 -14.86
C ASN A 69 -17.06 13.13 -14.74
N LYS A 70 -16.53 12.89 -13.53
CA LYS A 70 -15.10 13.04 -13.21
C LYS A 70 -14.56 11.87 -12.40
N TRP A 71 -13.29 11.55 -12.61
CA TRP A 71 -12.50 10.62 -11.79
C TRP A 71 -11.98 11.33 -10.55
N VAL A 72 -12.32 10.82 -9.36
CA VAL A 72 -11.91 11.45 -8.10
C VAL A 72 -10.88 10.57 -7.40
N GLY A 73 -9.67 11.12 -7.22
CA GLY A 73 -8.54 10.48 -6.53
C GLY A 73 -8.52 10.87 -5.05
N ARG A 74 -8.44 9.88 -4.16
CA ARG A 74 -8.35 10.11 -2.71
C ARG A 74 -7.40 9.10 -2.06
N ILE A 75 -6.55 9.59 -1.16
CA ILE A 75 -5.58 8.79 -0.41
C ILE A 75 -5.87 8.87 1.08
N ARG A 76 -5.56 7.81 1.83
CA ARG A 76 -5.69 7.81 3.29
C ARG A 76 -4.30 7.87 3.93
N VAL A 77 -4.10 8.83 4.82
CA VAL A 77 -2.83 9.08 5.50
C VAL A 77 -3.16 9.39 6.96
N ASN A 78 -2.54 8.67 7.90
CA ASN A 78 -2.75 8.85 9.35
C ASN A 78 -4.23 8.91 9.75
N GLY A 79 -5.03 7.99 9.19
CA GLY A 79 -6.48 7.91 9.44
C GLY A 79 -7.33 8.92 8.67
N LYS A 80 -6.76 10.01 8.16
CA LYS A 80 -7.46 11.07 7.42
C LYS A 80 -7.52 10.80 5.92
N ARG A 81 -8.62 11.20 5.29
CA ARG A 81 -8.81 11.12 3.84
C ARG A 81 -8.35 12.44 3.21
N ILE A 82 -7.36 12.37 2.34
CA ILE A 82 -6.84 13.52 1.59
C ILE A 82 -7.42 13.46 0.18
N HIS A 83 -7.97 14.59 -0.28
CA HIS A 83 -8.40 14.76 -1.65
C HIS A 83 -7.19 15.03 -2.54
N VAL A 84 -6.94 14.16 -3.51
CA VAL A 84 -5.80 14.30 -4.43
C VAL A 84 -6.20 15.14 -5.64
N GLY A 85 -7.44 14.99 -6.13
CA GLY A 85 -7.96 15.78 -7.22
C GLY A 85 -9.17 15.15 -7.90
N CYS A 86 -9.73 15.89 -8.85
CA CYS A 86 -10.76 15.45 -9.78
C CYS A 86 -10.20 15.60 -11.21
N PHE A 87 -10.35 14.56 -12.02
CA PHE A 87 -9.75 14.45 -13.34
C PHE A 87 -10.80 14.05 -14.35
N ASP A 88 -10.65 14.49 -15.59
CA ASP A 88 -11.54 14.08 -16.68
C ASP A 88 -11.11 12.73 -17.26
N ASP A 89 -9.81 12.40 -17.14
CA ASP A 89 -9.24 11.15 -17.61
C ASP A 89 -8.69 10.26 -16.46
N ILE A 90 -8.80 8.94 -16.65
CA ILE A 90 -8.41 7.97 -15.63
C ILE A 90 -6.88 7.83 -15.51
N GLU A 91 -6.17 8.06 -16.61
CA GLU A 91 -4.71 7.99 -16.67
C GLU A 91 -4.09 9.15 -15.90
N GLU A 92 -4.69 10.34 -15.97
CA GLU A 92 -4.34 11.48 -15.14
C GLU A 92 -4.56 11.21 -13.65
N ALA A 93 -5.73 10.65 -13.30
CA ALA A 93 -6.03 10.27 -11.92
C ALA A 93 -5.02 9.26 -11.37
N ARG A 94 -4.58 8.31 -12.21
CA ARG A 94 -3.56 7.31 -11.85
C ARG A 94 -2.20 7.95 -11.58
N LYS A 95 -1.71 8.84 -12.45
CA LYS A 95 -0.45 9.58 -12.23
C LYS A 95 -0.51 10.43 -10.96
N ALA A 96 -1.62 11.13 -10.75
CA ALA A 96 -1.81 11.94 -9.55
C ALA A 96 -1.81 11.09 -8.27
N MET A 97 -2.43 9.91 -8.31
CA MET A 97 -2.43 8.97 -7.19
C MET A 97 -1.06 8.34 -6.95
N GLU A 98 -0.29 8.04 -8.00
CA GLU A 98 1.09 7.56 -7.90
C GLU A 98 1.98 8.60 -7.20
N ASN A 99 1.93 9.85 -7.66
CA ASN A 99 2.63 10.96 -7.01
C ASN A 99 2.18 11.17 -5.56
N ALA A 100 0.88 11.02 -5.28
CA ALA A 100 0.36 11.10 -3.92
C ALA A 100 0.88 9.97 -3.04
N ARG A 101 0.99 8.73 -3.54
CA ARG A 101 1.56 7.60 -2.78
C ARG A 101 3.04 7.84 -2.51
N ILE A 102 3.82 8.28 -3.50
CA ILE A 102 5.23 8.65 -3.29
C ILE A 102 5.35 9.75 -2.23
N LYS A 103 4.53 10.79 -2.32
CA LYS A 103 4.57 11.94 -1.39
C LYS A 103 4.16 11.58 0.04
N TYR A 104 3.12 10.78 0.22
CA TYR A 104 2.52 10.54 1.53
C TYR A 104 2.87 9.20 2.18
N HIS A 105 3.15 8.18 1.36
CA HIS A 105 3.54 6.84 1.83
C HIS A 105 5.06 6.64 1.79
N GLY A 106 5.78 7.45 0.99
CA GLY A 106 7.24 7.47 0.96
C GLY A 106 7.83 6.10 0.63
N GLU A 107 8.82 5.69 1.42
CA GLU A 107 9.51 4.39 1.30
C GLU A 107 8.57 3.19 1.46
N PHE A 108 7.39 3.37 2.07
CA PHE A 108 6.41 2.30 2.27
C PHE A 108 5.46 2.09 1.10
N SER A 109 5.53 2.92 0.05
CA SER A 109 4.68 2.81 -1.14
C SER A 109 5.04 1.58 -1.98
N SER A 110 4.17 0.56 -2.05
CA SER A 110 4.22 -0.40 -3.16
C SER A 110 3.65 0.26 -4.42
N MET A 111 4.44 0.32 -5.49
CA MET A 111 3.95 0.68 -6.82
C MET A 111 3.18 -0.52 -7.41
N GLY A 112 2.01 -0.84 -6.83
CA GLY A 112 1.15 -1.95 -7.25
C GLY A 112 0.25 -2.46 -6.14
#